data_AF-A0AA91JV85-F1
#
_entry.id   AF-A0AA91JV85-F1
#
_cell.length_a   1.000
_cell.length_b   1.000
_cell.length_c   1.000
_cell.angle_alpha   90.00
_cell.angle_beta   90.00
_cell.angle_gamma   90.00
#
_symmetry.space_group_name_H-M   'P 1'
#
loop_
_entity.id
_entity.type
_entity.pdbx_description
1 polymer ?
#
loop_
_entity_poly.entity_id
_entity_poly.type
_entity_poly.pdbx_seq_one_letter_code
_entity_poly.pdbx_strand_id
1 'polypeptide(L)' 'METLEFVIYPDGRVQEKVTGIVGASCAEVTAAIEAQLGLVLTQESTSEYFATKVQQSGVVNTQTSYSDW' A
#
# COMPACT_ATOMS: atom_id res chain seq x y z
N MET A 1 -8.87 -1.25 6.47
CA MET A 1 -9.56 -2.37 5.81
C MET A 1 -8.97 -2.45 4.41
N GLU A 2 -8.47 -3.60 4.01
CA GLU A 2 -7.81 -3.81 2.72
C GLU A 2 -8.85 -4.29 1.70
N THR A 3 -8.87 -3.70 0.51
CA THR A 3 -9.88 -3.98 -0.51
C THR A 3 -9.22 -4.08 -1.88
N LEU A 4 -9.51 -5.16 -2.61
CA LEU A 4 -9.19 -5.33 -4.02
C LEU A 4 -10.49 -5.28 -4.83
N GLU A 5 -10.56 -4.35 -5.78
CA GLU A 5 -11.68 -4.18 -6.70
C GLU A 5 -11.25 -4.55 -8.12
N PHE A 6 -12.08 -5.34 -8.79
CA PHE A 6 -11.88 -5.76 -10.19
C PHE A 6 -13.04 -5.27 -11.04
N VAL A 7 -12.72 -4.55 -12.12
CA VAL A 7 -13.68 -4.13 -13.15
C VAL A 7 -13.36 -4.88 -14.43
N ILE A 8 -14.28 -5.73 -14.86
CA ILE A 8 -14.17 -6.50 -16.09
C ILE A 8 -14.98 -5.78 -17.18
N TYR A 9 -14.29 -5.33 -18.21
CA TYR A 9 -14.91 -4.66 -19.34
C TYR A 9 -15.43 -5.69 -20.37
N PRO A 10 -16.48 -5.35 -21.15
CA PRO A 10 -17.03 -6.25 -22.17
C PRO A 10 -16.06 -6.55 -23.33
N ASP A 11 -14.97 -5.79 -23.44
CA ASP A 11 -13.88 -6.03 -24.39
C ASP A 11 -12.81 -7.00 -23.87
N GLY A 12 -13.00 -7.55 -22.66
CA GLY A 12 -12.11 -8.53 -22.03
C GLY A 12 -10.95 -7.92 -21.24
N ARG A 13 -10.87 -6.58 -21.12
CA ARG A 13 -9.89 -5.93 -20.24
C ARG A 13 -10.32 -6.05 -18.78
N VAL A 14 -9.34 -6.25 -17.90
CA VAL A 14 -9.54 -6.26 -16.44
C VAL A 14 -8.77 -5.08 -15.86
N GLN A 15 -9.46 -4.25 -15.08
CA GLN A 15 -8.84 -3.20 -14.29
C GLN A 15 -8.87 -3.61 -12.82
N GLU A 16 -7.70 -3.59 -12.18
CA GLU A 16 -7.52 -3.88 -10.76
C GLU A 16 -7.26 -2.58 -9.99
N LYS A 17 -7.93 -2.43 -8.84
CA LYS A 17 -7.72 -1.31 -7.92
C LYS A 17 -7.52 -1.83 -6.51
N VAL A 18 -6.32 -1.59 -5.97
CA VAL A 18 -5.95 -1.97 -4.61
C VAL A 18 -6.03 -0.75 -3.70
N THR A 19 -6.71 -0.89 -2.56
CA THR A 19 -6.82 0.16 -1.55
C THR A 19 -6.61 -0.40 -0.15
N GLY A 20 -6.09 0.43 0.76
CA GLY A 20 -5.87 0.05 2.15
C GLY A 20 -4.60 -0.76 2.42
N ILE A 21 -3.84 -1.14 1.38
CA ILE A 21 -2.49 -1.71 1.49
C ILE A 21 -1.48 -0.57 1.30
N VAL A 22 -0.56 -0.40 2.25
CA VAL A 22 0.44 0.67 2.25
C VAL A 22 1.83 0.15 1.87
N GLY A 23 2.56 0.93 1.08
CA GLY A 23 3.91 0.62 0.63
C GLY A 23 3.96 -0.42 -0.50
N ALA A 24 5.16 -0.93 -0.76
CA ALA A 24 5.41 -1.91 -1.83
C ALA A 24 4.70 -3.26 -1.65
N SER A 25 4.15 -3.53 -0.46
CA SER A 25 3.39 -4.75 -0.18
C SER A 25 2.17 -4.91 -1.09
N CYS A 26 1.60 -3.81 -1.61
CA CYS A 26 0.50 -3.92 -2.58
C CYS A 26 0.96 -4.55 -3.91
N ALA A 27 2.18 -4.24 -4.37
CA ALA A 27 2.72 -4.78 -5.60
C ALA A 27 3.03 -6.29 -5.50
N GLU A 28 3.43 -6.76 -4.32
CA GLU A 28 3.65 -8.20 -4.09
C GLU A 28 2.35 -9.00 -4.15
N VAL A 29 1.27 -8.43 -3.61
CA VAL A 29 -0.06 -9.07 -3.60
C VAL A 29 -0.65 -9.10 -5.02
N THR A 30 -0.50 -8.02 -5.79
CA THR A 30 -1.00 -7.98 -7.17
C THR A 30 -0.18 -8.84 -8.12
N ALA A 31 1.13 -9.01 -7.90
CA ALA A 31 2.00 -9.76 -8.82
C ALA A 31 1.51 -11.19 -9.13
N ALA A 32 0.99 -11.90 -8.12
CA ALA A 32 0.46 -13.26 -8.31
C ALA A 32 -0.84 -13.26 -9.12
N ILE A 33 -1.64 -12.20 -8.99
CA ILE A 33 -2.93 -12.03 -9.66
C ILE A 33 -2.70 -11.60 -11.12
N GLU A 34 -1.81 -10.63 -11.34
CA GLU A 34 -1.39 -10.15 -12.66
C GLU A 34 -0.83 -11.31 -13.50
N ALA A 35 -0.02 -12.20 -12.90
CA ALA A 35 0.50 -13.38 -13.57
C ALA A 35 -0.60 -14.37 -14.03
N GLN A 36 -1.75 -14.40 -13.35
CA GLN A 36 -2.89 -15.23 -13.72
C GLN A 36 -3.84 -14.54 -14.72
N LEU A 37 -3.98 -13.22 -14.63
CA LEU A 37 -4.83 -12.42 -15.51
C LEU A 37 -4.19 -12.17 -16.89
N GLY A 38 -2.86 -12.15 -16.98
CA GLY A 38 -2.11 -12.09 -18.24
C GLY A 38 -1.02 -11.03 -18.26
N LEU A 39 -1.07 -10.12 -19.23
CA LEU A 39 -0.06 -9.07 -19.42
C LEU A 39 -0.56 -7.75 -18.85
N VAL A 40 0.25 -7.13 -17.99
CA VAL A 40 0.00 -5.78 -17.46
C VAL A 40 0.29 -4.77 -18.57
N LEU A 41 -0.75 -4.07 -19.03
CA LEU A 41 -0.62 -3.03 -20.05
C LEU A 41 -0.23 -1.68 -19.45
N THR A 42 -0.81 -1.36 -18.29
CA THR A 42 -0.66 -0.08 -17.60
C THR A 42 -0.71 -0.28 -16.10
N GLN A 43 0.23 0.33 -15.39
CA GLN A 43 0.27 0.35 -13.94
C GLN A 43 0.38 1.80 -13.47
N GLU A 44 -0.45 2.19 -12.50
CA GLU A 44 -0.43 3.52 -11.91
C GLU A 44 -0.32 3.39 -10.38
N SER A 45 0.74 3.94 -9.80
CA SER A 45 0.95 3.93 -8.35
C SER A 45 0.13 5.03 -7.69
N THR A 46 -0.69 4.66 -6.71
CA THR A 46 -1.43 5.63 -5.90
C THR A 46 -0.59 6.15 -4.72
N SER A 47 -1.07 7.18 -4.01
CA SER A 47 -0.38 7.74 -2.85
C SER A 47 -0.01 6.71 -1.77
N GLU A 48 -0.84 5.68 -1.61
CA GLU A 48 -0.65 4.58 -0.66
C GLU A 48 0.59 3.73 -0.98
N TYR A 49 0.97 3.64 -2.25
CA TYR A 49 2.20 2.96 -2.68
C TYR A 49 3.45 3.65 -2.13
N PHE A 50 3.43 5.00 -2.09
CA PHE A 50 4.54 5.81 -1.57
C PHE A 50 4.45 6.03 -0.06
N ALA A 51 3.33 5.66 0.57
CA ALA A 51 3.17 5.74 2.01
C ALA A 51 4.07 4.70 2.70
N THR A 52 5.19 5.17 3.25
CA THR A 52 6.04 4.34 4.10
C THR A 52 5.35 4.15 5.45
N LYS A 53 5.21 2.90 5.93
CA LYS A 53 4.87 2.66 7.34
C LYS A 53 6.00 3.22 8.21
N VAL A 54 5.79 4.41 8.76
CA VAL A 54 6.65 4.92 9.84
C VAL A 54 6.38 4.04 11.06
N GLN A 55 7.19 3.00 11.26
CA GLN A 55 7.21 2.32 12.55
C GLN A 55 7.85 3.29 13.55
N GLN A 56 7.01 4.03 14.28
CA GLN A 56 7.45 4.87 15.37
C GLN A 56 7.94 3.99 16.52
N SER A 57 9.17 3.51 16.40
CA SER A 57 9.91 2.81 17.45
C SER A 57 10.60 3.88 18.29
N GLY A 58 9.88 4.41 19.27
CA GLY A 58 10.43 5.43 20.15
C GLY A 58 9.59 5.52 21.40
N VAL A 59 9.91 4.67 22.37
CA VAL A 59 9.62 4.95 23.79
C VAL A 59 10.13 6.36 24.09
N VAL A 60 9.22 7.33 24.15
CA VAL A 60 9.55 8.70 24.55
C VAL A 60 9.82 8.64 26.05
N ASN A 61 11.08 8.47 26.42
CA ASN A 61 11.51 8.59 27.81
C ASN A 61 11.55 10.09 28.16
N THR A 62 10.41 10.66 28.55
CA THR A 62 10.35 12.03 29.07
C THR A 62 10.96 12.07 30.49
N GLN A 63 12.29 12.03 30.58
CA GLN A 63 12.98 12.44 31.81
C GLN A 63 13.00 13.97 31.83
N THR A 64 11.93 14.55 32.39
CA THR A 64 11.93 15.96 32.82
C THR A 64 12.90 16.12 33.97
N SER A 65 14.14 16.50 33.68
CA SER A 65 15.03 17.09 34.68
C SER A 65 14.50 18.48 35.00
N TYR A 66 13.66 18.57 36.03
CA TYR A 66 13.27 19.84 36.62
C TYR A 66 14.50 20.38 37.36
N SER A 67 15.22 21.30 36.72
CA SER A 67 16.32 22.03 37.37
C SER A 67 15.72 23.25 38.06
N ASP A 68 15.72 23.20 39.40
CA ASP A 68 15.37 24.31 40.28
C ASP A 68 16.55 25.29 40.31
N TRP A 69 16.40 26.45 39.65
CA TRP A 69 17.26 27.63 39.74
C TRP A 69 16.41 28.89 39.59
#